data_AF-X1Q531-F1
#
_entry.id   AF-X1Q531-F1
#
_cell.length_a   1.000
_cell.length_b   1.000
_cell.length_c   1.000
_cell.angle_alpha   90.00
_cell.angle_beta   90.00
_cell.angle_gamma   90.00
#
_symmetry.space_group_name_H-M   'P 1'
#
loop_
_entity.id
_entity.type
_entity.pdbx_description
1 polymer ?
#
loop_
_entity_poly.entity_id
_entity_poly.type
_entity_poly.pdbx_seq_one_letter_code
_entity_poly.pdbx_strand_id
1 'polypeptide(L)'
;RWKDYYEALRELSPHEFEVLCRNVLKILGARNVRLTKQTKDEGIDFYGRLSVADLIQPFSAFRPFESFLEIWLVGQAKHYRTVKVATPDLRELVGSVNLATARTFADLDPNKYADLQIRVADPVFMLFFTTGKISIDGWQLITKSGIVAMDGEMLAAFLADHNIAIADEDGAKRFSRDAFFEWLKEFSSDPSA
;
A
#
# COMPACT_ATOMS: atom_id res chain seq x y z
N ARG A 1 -16.04 12.09 -10.33
CA ARG A 1 -15.78 11.07 -9.28
C ARG A 1 -14.30 10.74 -9.28
N TRP A 2 -13.80 9.74 -10.02
CA TRP A 2 -12.36 9.40 -9.94
C TRP A 2 -11.41 10.58 -10.29
N LYS A 3 -11.79 11.46 -11.24
CA LYS A 3 -11.00 12.65 -11.58
C LYS A 3 -10.72 13.57 -10.39
N ASP A 4 -11.70 13.73 -9.50
CA ASP A 4 -11.60 14.61 -8.33
C ASP A 4 -10.58 14.04 -7.32
N TYR A 5 -10.56 12.71 -7.14
CA TYR A 5 -9.51 12.02 -6.38
C TYR A 5 -8.16 12.13 -7.07
N TYR A 6 -8.09 12.01 -8.40
CA TYR A 6 -6.84 12.09 -9.14
C TYR A 6 -6.13 13.43 -8.94
N GLU A 7 -6.89 14.54 -8.97
CA GLU A 7 -6.35 15.86 -8.64
C GLU A 7 -5.88 15.95 -7.18
N ALA A 8 -6.69 15.47 -6.23
CA ALA A 8 -6.31 15.45 -4.81
C ALA A 8 -5.03 14.64 -4.54
N LEU A 9 -4.84 13.50 -5.20
CA LEU A 9 -3.62 12.68 -5.10
C LEU A 9 -2.36 13.46 -5.53
N ARG A 10 -2.45 14.33 -6.53
CA ARG A 10 -1.30 15.11 -7.03
C ARG A 10 -0.88 16.22 -6.08
N GLU A 11 -1.81 16.69 -5.24
CA GLU A 11 -1.58 17.72 -4.22
C GLU A 11 -0.86 17.19 -2.99
N LEU A 12 -0.96 15.89 -2.72
CA LEU A 12 -0.29 15.26 -1.58
C LEU A 12 1.22 15.51 -1.59
N SER A 13 1.78 15.63 -0.39
CA SER A 13 3.22 15.44 -0.17
C SER A 13 3.61 13.96 -0.31
N PRO A 14 4.89 13.65 -0.55
CA PRO A 14 5.36 12.26 -0.58
C PRO A 14 4.94 11.46 0.66
N HIS A 15 5.03 12.06 1.84
CA HIS A 15 4.64 11.40 3.09
C HIS A 15 3.14 11.12 3.18
N GLU A 16 2.29 12.10 2.85
CA GLU A 16 0.83 11.89 2.83
C GLU A 16 0.45 10.80 1.82
N PHE A 17 1.22 10.67 0.73
CA PHE A 17 1.03 9.60 -0.23
C PHE A 17 1.42 8.22 0.33
N GLU A 18 2.51 8.11 1.08
CA GLU A 18 2.86 6.86 1.79
C GLU A 18 1.75 6.47 2.79
N VAL A 19 1.24 7.44 3.57
CA VAL A 19 0.13 7.23 4.51
C VAL A 19 -1.12 6.76 3.77
N LEU A 20 -1.44 7.36 2.62
CA LEU A 20 -2.53 6.91 1.77
C LEU A 20 -2.34 5.47 1.29
N CYS A 21 -1.14 5.12 0.83
CA CYS A 21 -0.82 3.78 0.37
C CYS A 21 -0.98 2.74 1.48
N ARG A 22 -0.54 3.07 2.70
CA ARG A 22 -0.82 2.26 3.89
C ARG A 22 -2.32 2.14 4.17
N ASN A 23 -3.10 3.20 4.00
CA ASN A 23 -4.55 3.14 4.20
C ASN A 23 -5.26 2.28 3.14
N VAL A 24 -4.75 2.24 1.91
CA VAL A 24 -5.23 1.30 0.89
C VAL A 24 -5.11 -0.14 1.37
N LEU A 25 -4.02 -0.51 2.07
CA LEU A 25 -3.90 -1.85 2.67
C LEU A 25 -5.00 -2.10 3.71
N LYS A 26 -5.32 -1.12 4.54
CA LYS A 26 -6.44 -1.22 5.50
C LYS A 26 -7.78 -1.42 4.79
N ILE A 27 -8.03 -0.70 3.68
CA ILE A 27 -9.25 -0.85 2.86
C ILE A 27 -9.32 -2.27 2.26
N LEU A 28 -8.18 -2.82 1.81
CA LEU A 28 -8.07 -4.19 1.32
C LEU A 28 -8.27 -5.27 2.41
N GLY A 29 -8.46 -4.88 3.67
CA GLY A 29 -8.65 -5.79 4.80
C GLY A 29 -7.34 -6.30 5.41
N ALA A 30 -6.20 -5.67 5.10
CA ALA A 30 -4.94 -6.05 5.71
C ALA A 30 -4.88 -5.64 7.19
N ARG A 31 -4.20 -6.48 7.97
CA ARG A 31 -3.93 -6.33 9.39
C ARG A 31 -2.50 -5.91 9.64
N ASN A 32 -2.25 -5.40 10.86
CA ASN A 32 -0.91 -5.00 11.31
C ASN A 32 -0.22 -4.12 10.28
N VAL A 33 -0.98 -3.19 9.71
CA VAL A 33 -0.49 -2.35 8.63
C VAL A 33 0.42 -1.29 9.22
N ARG A 34 1.64 -1.17 8.69
CA ARG A 34 2.69 -0.27 9.16
C ARG A 34 3.17 0.62 8.03
N LEU A 35 3.59 1.82 8.41
CA LEU A 35 4.42 2.69 7.60
C LEU A 35 5.87 2.48 8.03
N THR A 36 6.82 2.47 7.12
CA THR A 36 8.23 2.52 7.51
C THR A 36 8.61 3.94 7.92
N LYS A 37 9.72 4.08 8.65
CA LYS A 37 10.23 5.40 9.04
C LYS A 37 10.89 6.05 7.83
N GLN A 38 10.50 7.29 7.52
CA GLN A 38 11.02 8.21 6.48
C GLN A 38 12.55 8.33 6.33
N THR A 39 13.32 7.78 7.26
CA THR A 39 14.78 7.82 7.20
C THR A 39 15.28 6.38 7.15
N LYS A 40 15.95 6.03 6.04
CA LYS A 40 16.55 4.71 5.75
C LYS A 40 15.55 3.60 5.42
N ASP A 41 14.51 3.92 4.68
CA ASP A 41 13.35 3.06 4.37
C ASP A 41 13.75 1.84 3.50
N GLU A 42 14.99 1.83 2.99
CA GLU A 42 15.61 0.73 2.23
C GLU A 42 14.74 0.24 1.06
N GLY A 43 13.82 1.08 0.57
CA GLY A 43 12.92 0.81 -0.56
C GLY A 43 11.58 0.15 -0.21
N ILE A 44 11.23 0.02 1.08
CA ILE A 44 9.90 -0.41 1.54
C ILE A 44 9.28 0.75 2.31
N ASP A 45 8.08 1.17 1.91
CA ASP A 45 7.39 2.33 2.50
C ASP A 45 6.22 1.91 3.39
N PHE A 46 5.59 0.77 3.08
CA PHE A 46 4.47 0.24 3.85
C PHE A 46 4.38 -1.27 3.74
N TYR A 47 3.77 -1.90 4.74
CA TYR A 47 3.47 -3.33 4.71
C TYR A 47 2.31 -3.72 5.62
N GLY A 48 1.76 -4.91 5.43
CA GLY A 48 0.70 -5.50 6.24
C GLY A 48 0.47 -6.96 5.89
N ARG A 49 -0.53 -7.59 6.51
CA ARG A 49 -0.87 -9.00 6.27
C ARG A 49 -2.33 -9.19 5.92
N LEU A 50 -2.60 -9.97 4.88
CA LEU A 50 -3.93 -10.45 4.53
C LEU A 50 -4.11 -11.87 5.07
N SER A 51 -5.22 -12.12 5.76
CA SER A 51 -5.60 -13.44 6.23
C SER A 51 -6.73 -13.99 5.36
N VAL A 52 -6.57 -15.18 4.79
CA VAL A 52 -7.66 -15.81 4.03
C VAL A 52 -8.85 -16.12 4.95
N ALA A 53 -8.60 -16.44 6.22
CA ALA A 53 -9.65 -16.65 7.20
C ALA A 53 -10.59 -15.44 7.36
N ASP A 54 -10.08 -14.21 7.21
CA ASP A 54 -10.91 -13.02 7.37
C ASP A 54 -11.82 -12.77 6.18
N LEU A 55 -11.32 -13.14 5.00
CA LEU A 55 -12.04 -12.96 3.75
C LEU A 55 -13.21 -13.93 3.64
N ILE A 56 -13.02 -15.17 4.12
CA ILE A 56 -14.05 -16.22 4.00
C ILE A 56 -14.87 -16.41 5.29
N GLN A 57 -14.44 -15.81 6.40
CA GLN A 57 -15.08 -15.87 7.73
C GLN A 57 -15.52 -17.29 8.13
N PRO A 58 -14.59 -18.25 8.20
CA PRO A 58 -14.95 -19.63 8.46
C PRO A 58 -15.45 -19.76 9.90
N PHE A 59 -16.66 -20.28 10.09
CA PHE A 59 -17.17 -20.62 11.41
C PHE A 59 -16.70 -22.03 11.79
N SER A 60 -15.86 -22.13 12.83
CA SER A 60 -15.38 -23.42 13.33
C SER A 60 -15.12 -23.37 14.83
N ALA A 61 -15.43 -24.47 15.53
CA ALA A 61 -15.09 -24.68 16.93
C ALA A 61 -13.57 -24.92 17.14
N PHE A 62 -12.83 -25.20 16.06
CA PHE A 62 -11.39 -25.40 16.05
C PHE A 62 -10.70 -24.33 15.21
N ARG A 63 -9.37 -24.18 15.38
CA ARG A 63 -8.60 -23.27 14.53
C ARG A 63 -8.74 -23.71 13.04
N PRO A 64 -9.33 -22.87 12.18
CA PRO A 64 -9.57 -23.21 10.78
C PRO A 64 -8.25 -23.24 9.99
N PHE A 65 -8.14 -24.11 8.97
CA PHE A 65 -6.93 -24.24 8.15
C PHE A 65 -6.52 -22.91 7.51
N GLU A 66 -7.50 -22.09 7.18
CA GLU A 66 -7.37 -20.81 6.49
C GLU A 66 -6.70 -19.75 7.37
N SER A 67 -6.65 -19.97 8.70
CA SER A 67 -5.86 -19.13 9.62
C SER A 67 -4.35 -19.34 9.50
N PHE A 68 -3.91 -20.38 8.79
CA PHE A 68 -2.50 -20.57 8.43
C PHE A 68 -2.15 -19.90 7.10
N LEU A 69 -3.15 -19.48 6.32
CA LEU A 69 -2.99 -18.82 5.02
C LEU A 69 -2.91 -17.31 5.21
N GLU A 70 -1.72 -16.86 5.59
CA GLU A 70 -1.36 -15.44 5.73
C GLU A 70 -0.50 -15.01 4.55
N ILE A 71 -0.80 -13.84 3.98
CA ILE A 71 -0.06 -13.27 2.84
C ILE A 71 0.50 -11.91 3.25
N TRP A 72 1.79 -11.72 3.05
CA TRP A 72 2.40 -10.41 3.22
C TRP A 72 2.08 -9.50 2.04
N LEU A 73 1.66 -8.29 2.35
CA LEU A 73 1.59 -7.17 1.43
C LEU A 73 2.74 -6.25 1.78
N VAL A 74 3.70 -6.08 0.88
CA VAL A 74 4.87 -5.22 1.11
C VAL A 74 5.02 -4.30 -0.08
N GLY A 75 5.13 -3.00 0.14
CA GLY A 75 5.09 -2.07 -0.96
C GLY A 75 5.93 -0.81 -0.83
N GLN A 76 6.05 -0.17 -1.99
CA GLN A 76 6.73 1.09 -2.21
C GLN A 76 5.76 2.10 -2.83
N ALA A 77 5.81 3.34 -2.35
CA ALA A 77 5.05 4.49 -2.79
C ALA A 77 5.99 5.48 -3.48
N LYS A 78 5.71 5.83 -4.74
CA LYS A 78 6.42 6.89 -5.45
C LYS A 78 5.48 8.02 -5.83
N HIS A 79 5.64 9.18 -5.18
CA HIS A 79 4.93 10.39 -5.56
C HIS A 79 5.60 11.06 -6.76
N TYR A 80 5.05 10.85 -7.96
CA TYR A 80 5.52 11.46 -9.19
C TYR A 80 4.43 12.36 -9.78
N ARG A 81 4.75 13.64 -10.03
CA ARG A 81 3.81 14.60 -10.63
C ARG A 81 3.79 14.60 -12.17
N THR A 82 4.92 14.24 -12.79
CA THR A 82 5.13 14.36 -14.25
C THR A 82 5.96 13.24 -14.85
N VAL A 83 6.77 12.53 -14.04
CA VAL A 83 7.67 11.49 -14.52
C VAL A 83 6.93 10.16 -14.60
N LYS A 84 7.23 9.37 -15.64
CA LYS A 84 6.75 7.99 -15.72
C LYS A 84 7.65 7.10 -14.85
N VAL A 85 7.04 6.25 -14.04
CA VAL A 85 7.78 5.20 -13.31
C VAL A 85 8.51 4.33 -14.32
N ALA A 86 9.78 4.09 -14.04
CA ALA A 86 10.66 3.32 -14.90
C ALA A 86 10.97 1.95 -14.28
N THR A 87 11.49 1.04 -15.11
CA THR A 87 11.88 -0.30 -14.68
C THR A 87 12.90 -0.34 -13.51
N PRO A 88 13.78 0.67 -13.27
CA PRO A 88 14.64 0.69 -12.10
C PRO A 88 13.87 0.74 -10.77
N ASP A 89 12.80 1.54 -10.67
CA ASP A 89 11.99 1.64 -9.44
C ASP A 89 11.39 0.28 -9.06
N LEU A 90 10.89 -0.47 -10.06
CA LEU A 90 10.31 -1.80 -9.84
C LEU A 90 11.37 -2.83 -9.41
N ARG A 91 12.58 -2.74 -9.96
CA ARG A 91 13.70 -3.62 -9.57
C ARG A 91 14.22 -3.28 -8.18
N GLU A 92 14.21 -2.01 -7.80
CA GLU A 92 14.52 -1.55 -6.44
C GLU A 92 13.57 -2.22 -5.45
N LEU A 93 12.25 -2.11 -5.64
CA LEU A 93 11.26 -2.78 -4.78
C LEU A 93 11.53 -4.28 -4.64
N VAL A 94 11.77 -4.98 -5.75
CA VAL A 94 12.05 -6.43 -5.71
C VAL A 94 13.31 -6.72 -4.88
N GLY A 95 14.38 -5.94 -5.09
CA GLY A 95 15.61 -6.05 -4.32
C GLY A 95 15.37 -5.84 -2.83
N SER A 96 14.67 -4.77 -2.47
CA SER A 96 14.34 -4.40 -1.10
C SER A 96 13.52 -5.47 -0.39
N VAL A 97 12.48 -6.02 -1.03
CA VAL A 97 11.64 -7.07 -0.44
C VAL A 97 12.41 -8.38 -0.27
N ASN A 98 13.27 -8.74 -1.23
CA ASN A 98 14.11 -9.93 -1.11
C ASN A 98 15.12 -9.81 0.03
N LEU A 99 15.76 -8.65 0.17
CA LEU A 99 16.67 -8.34 1.28
C LEU A 99 15.93 -8.38 2.63
N ALA A 100 14.74 -7.78 2.70
CA ALA A 100 13.91 -7.81 3.91
C ALA A 100 13.48 -9.24 4.30
N THR A 101 13.13 -10.06 3.32
CA THR A 101 12.80 -11.49 3.53
C THR A 101 14.00 -12.26 4.08
N ALA A 102 15.21 -11.93 3.62
CA ALA A 102 16.45 -12.49 4.14
C ALA A 102 16.91 -11.86 5.47
N ARG A 103 16.17 -10.86 5.99
CA ARG A 103 16.53 -10.03 7.17
C ARG A 103 17.89 -9.35 7.03
N THR A 104 18.24 -8.99 5.81
CA THR A 104 19.50 -8.32 5.46
C THR A 104 19.22 -6.84 5.28
N PHE A 105 19.41 -6.05 6.33
CA PHE A 105 19.22 -4.61 6.32
C PHE A 105 20.57 -3.89 6.28
N ALA A 106 20.61 -2.70 5.68
CA ALA A 106 21.81 -1.87 5.67
C ALA A 106 22.08 -1.21 7.03
N ASP A 107 21.06 -1.14 7.89
CA ASP A 107 21.20 -0.60 9.24
C ASP A 107 21.91 -1.56 10.21
N LEU A 108 22.53 -1.00 11.25
CA LEU A 108 23.21 -1.77 12.29
C LEU A 108 22.24 -2.48 13.24
N ASP A 109 20.97 -2.06 13.24
CA ASP A 109 19.91 -2.68 14.04
C ASP A 109 19.25 -3.84 13.26
N PRO A 110 19.47 -5.11 13.66
CA PRO A 110 18.85 -6.26 13.02
C PRO A 110 17.33 -6.32 13.20
N ASN A 111 16.77 -5.52 14.12
CA ASN A 111 15.34 -5.45 14.43
C ASN A 111 14.66 -4.18 13.89
N LYS A 112 15.28 -3.47 12.96
CA LYS A 112 14.74 -2.26 12.33
C LYS A 112 13.27 -2.38 11.92
N TYR A 113 12.88 -3.53 11.38
CA TYR A 113 11.50 -3.89 11.11
C TYR A 113 11.06 -5.08 11.97
N ALA A 114 11.01 -4.89 13.29
CA ALA A 114 10.62 -5.94 14.24
C ALA A 114 9.28 -6.61 13.89
N ASP A 115 8.38 -5.85 13.25
CA ASP A 115 7.05 -6.31 12.83
C ASP A 115 7.03 -6.96 11.43
N LEU A 116 8.06 -6.78 10.60
CA LEU A 116 8.16 -7.38 9.25
C LEU A 116 8.92 -8.72 9.32
N GLN A 117 8.26 -9.73 9.89
CA GLN A 117 8.83 -11.06 10.07
C GLN A 117 8.33 -12.04 9.00
N ILE A 118 8.83 -11.89 7.78
CA ILE A 118 8.53 -12.80 6.68
C ILE A 118 9.22 -14.15 6.93
N ARG A 119 8.45 -15.25 6.97
CA ARG A 119 8.99 -16.62 7.12
C ARG A 119 9.39 -17.19 5.77
N VAL A 120 10.23 -18.23 5.79
CA VAL A 120 10.79 -18.89 4.59
C VAL A 120 9.73 -19.32 3.57
N ALA A 121 8.54 -19.71 4.03
CA ALA A 121 7.45 -20.18 3.18
C ALA A 121 6.25 -19.21 3.13
N ASP A 122 6.40 -17.99 3.67
CA ASP A 122 5.33 -17.02 3.59
C ASP A 122 5.20 -16.49 2.15
N PRO A 123 3.98 -16.45 1.59
CA PRO A 123 3.75 -15.76 0.34
C PRO A 123 3.85 -14.24 0.54
N VAL A 124 4.44 -13.55 -0.44
CA VAL A 124 4.61 -12.10 -0.45
C VAL A 124 4.08 -11.53 -1.75
N PHE A 125 3.13 -10.59 -1.67
CA PHE A 125 2.77 -9.72 -2.78
C PHE A 125 3.52 -8.40 -2.67
N MET A 126 4.32 -8.12 -3.68
CA MET A 126 5.06 -6.86 -3.83
C MET A 126 4.15 -5.82 -4.47
N LEU A 127 3.93 -4.70 -3.78
CA LEU A 127 3.01 -3.65 -4.17
C LEU A 127 3.76 -2.40 -4.62
N PHE A 128 3.41 -1.85 -5.77
CA PHE A 128 4.00 -0.61 -6.27
C PHE A 128 2.92 0.43 -6.57
N PHE A 129 2.86 1.49 -5.77
CA PHE A 129 1.85 2.54 -5.93
C PHE A 129 2.50 3.87 -6.33
N THR A 130 1.87 4.58 -7.27
CA THR A 130 2.34 5.90 -7.69
C THR A 130 1.19 6.84 -8.02
N THR A 131 1.39 8.15 -7.83
CA THR A 131 0.50 9.19 -8.39
C THR A 131 0.74 9.46 -9.87
N GLY A 132 1.88 9.01 -10.40
CA GLY A 132 2.28 9.18 -11.79
C GLY A 132 1.65 8.15 -12.71
N LYS A 133 2.23 8.02 -13.91
CA LYS A 133 1.90 6.95 -14.87
C LYS A 133 3.03 5.93 -14.89
N ILE A 134 2.69 4.67 -15.07
CA ILE A 134 3.68 3.61 -15.28
C ILE A 134 3.98 3.51 -16.78
N SER A 135 5.27 3.39 -17.13
CA SER A 135 5.71 3.22 -18.52
C SER A 135 5.22 1.88 -19.10
N ILE A 136 5.17 1.77 -20.43
CA ILE A 136 4.78 0.51 -21.10
C ILE A 136 5.70 -0.63 -20.69
N ASP A 137 7.01 -0.39 -20.68
CA ASP A 137 8.01 -1.37 -20.23
C ASP A 137 7.84 -1.71 -18.74
N GLY A 138 7.47 -0.72 -17.92
CA GLY A 138 7.11 -0.93 -16.52
C GLY A 138 5.93 -1.88 -16.37
N TRP A 139 4.84 -1.65 -17.10
CA TRP A 139 3.67 -2.54 -17.09
C TRP A 139 4.02 -3.94 -17.59
N GLN A 140 4.84 -4.07 -18.63
CA GLN A 140 5.31 -5.38 -19.10
C GLN A 140 6.10 -6.12 -18.02
N LEU A 141 6.95 -5.41 -17.27
CA LEU A 141 7.70 -6.00 -16.17
C LEU A 141 6.76 -6.43 -15.03
N ILE A 142 5.82 -5.58 -14.62
CA ILE A 142 4.81 -5.87 -13.59
C ILE A 142 4.07 -7.17 -13.94
N THR A 143 3.50 -7.25 -15.15
CA THR A 143 2.75 -8.43 -15.60
C THR A 143 3.60 -9.71 -15.62
N LYS A 144 4.88 -9.62 -15.97
CA LYS A 144 5.79 -10.78 -16.03
C LYS A 144 6.37 -11.18 -14.69
N SER A 145 6.44 -10.26 -13.73
CA SER A 145 7.09 -10.48 -12.42
C SER A 145 6.10 -10.85 -11.32
N GLY A 146 4.81 -10.58 -11.50
CA GLY A 146 3.80 -10.78 -10.45
C GLY A 146 3.77 -9.66 -9.40
N ILE A 147 4.48 -8.55 -9.65
CA ILE A 147 4.28 -7.31 -8.89
C ILE A 147 2.83 -6.85 -9.12
N VAL A 148 2.19 -6.34 -8.07
CA VAL A 148 0.88 -5.70 -8.16
C VAL A 148 1.08 -4.20 -8.11
N ALA A 149 0.53 -3.46 -9.06
CA ALA A 149 0.75 -2.02 -9.15
C ALA A 149 -0.54 -1.24 -9.36
N MET A 150 -0.56 -0.02 -8.83
CA MET A 150 -1.59 0.97 -9.12
C MET A 150 -0.92 2.29 -9.49
N ASP A 151 -1.25 2.80 -10.68
CA ASP A 151 -0.92 4.16 -11.05
C ASP A 151 -1.97 5.15 -10.52
N GLY A 152 -1.76 6.45 -10.74
CA GLY A 152 -2.61 7.45 -10.10
C GLY A 152 -4.07 7.37 -10.53
N GLU A 153 -4.35 6.98 -11.79
CA GLU A 153 -5.73 6.84 -12.27
C GLU A 153 -6.41 5.62 -11.64
N MET A 154 -5.70 4.49 -11.54
CA MET A 154 -6.20 3.28 -10.87
C MET A 154 -6.45 3.52 -9.38
N LEU A 155 -5.53 4.22 -8.71
CA LEU A 155 -5.65 4.53 -7.29
C LEU A 155 -6.83 5.48 -7.02
N ALA A 156 -7.02 6.49 -7.87
CA ALA A 156 -8.15 7.40 -7.80
C ALA A 156 -9.49 6.68 -8.01
N ALA A 157 -9.54 5.74 -8.96
CA ALA A 157 -10.72 4.89 -9.18
C ALA A 157 -10.99 3.99 -7.97
N PHE A 158 -9.96 3.34 -7.44
CA PHE A 158 -10.06 2.49 -6.25
C PHE A 158 -10.65 3.24 -5.05
N LEU A 159 -10.17 4.44 -4.76
CA LEU A 159 -10.70 5.26 -3.66
C LEU A 159 -12.16 5.69 -3.91
N ALA A 160 -12.50 6.01 -5.14
CA ALA A 160 -13.87 6.37 -5.53
C ALA A 160 -14.84 5.21 -5.37
N ASP A 161 -14.44 4.00 -5.77
CA ASP A 161 -15.26 2.78 -5.66
C ASP A 161 -15.52 2.39 -4.19
N HIS A 162 -14.57 2.70 -3.30
CA HIS A 162 -14.72 2.50 -1.86
C HIS A 162 -15.41 3.67 -1.14
N ASN A 163 -15.93 4.66 -1.87
CA ASN A 163 -16.66 5.82 -1.34
C ASN A 163 -15.88 6.60 -0.25
N ILE A 164 -14.55 6.70 -0.39
CA ILE A 164 -13.71 7.41 0.59
C ILE A 164 -13.99 8.91 0.53
N ALA A 165 -14.18 9.57 1.68
CA ALA A 165 -14.38 11.04 1.71
C ALA A 165 -15.55 11.55 0.84
N ILE A 166 -16.64 10.79 0.81
CA ILE A 166 -17.90 11.22 0.20
C ILE A 166 -18.71 12.01 1.23
N ALA A 167 -19.09 13.24 0.88
CA ALA A 167 -20.03 14.05 1.64
C ALA A 167 -21.39 14.10 0.93
N ASP A 168 -22.45 14.32 1.71
CA ASP A 168 -23.78 14.63 1.19
C ASP A 168 -23.92 16.15 1.08
N GLU A 169 -23.89 16.66 -0.14
CA GLU A 169 -24.14 18.07 -0.45
C GLU A 169 -25.39 18.15 -1.32
N ASP A 170 -26.42 18.83 -0.82
CA ASP A 170 -27.70 19.04 -1.53
C ASP A 170 -28.37 17.74 -2.02
N GLY A 171 -28.25 16.65 -1.26
CA GLY A 171 -28.84 15.34 -1.62
C GLY A 171 -28.03 14.57 -2.67
N ALA A 172 -26.85 15.06 -3.05
CA ALA A 172 -25.95 14.40 -3.98
C ALA A 172 -24.66 13.98 -3.27
N LYS A 173 -24.37 12.67 -3.29
CA LYS A 173 -23.10 12.11 -2.83
C LYS A 173 -21.95 12.55 -3.76
N ARG A 174 -21.05 13.39 -3.24
CA ARG A 174 -19.90 13.93 -3.98
C ARG A 174 -18.61 13.79 -3.16
N PHE A 175 -17.50 13.77 -3.87
CA PHE A 175 -16.18 13.81 -3.24
C PHE A 175 -16.01 15.15 -2.51
N SER A 176 -15.62 15.08 -1.23
CA SER A 176 -15.24 16.25 -0.44
C SER A 176 -13.74 16.23 -0.20
N ARG A 177 -13.07 17.29 -0.68
CA ARG A 177 -11.63 17.46 -0.52
C ARG A 177 -11.25 17.56 0.96
N ASP A 178 -12.02 18.29 1.75
CA ASP A 178 -11.72 18.47 3.18
C ASP A 178 -11.87 17.15 3.92
N ALA A 179 -12.94 16.39 3.67
CA ALA A 179 -13.12 15.05 4.22
C ALA A 179 -11.99 14.09 3.83
N PHE A 180 -11.38 14.26 2.65
CA PHE A 180 -10.27 13.43 2.18
C PHE A 180 -8.99 13.70 2.97
N PHE A 181 -8.65 14.98 3.20
CA PHE A 181 -7.49 15.34 4.01
C PHE A 181 -7.73 15.06 5.50
N GLU A 182 -8.96 15.16 5.99
CA GLU A 182 -9.32 14.71 7.35
C GLU A 182 -9.15 13.20 7.51
N TRP A 183 -9.69 12.42 6.57
CA TRP A 183 -9.49 10.97 6.52
C TRP A 183 -8.00 10.61 6.56
N LEU A 184 -7.14 11.28 5.77
CA LEU A 184 -5.69 11.05 5.84
C LEU A 184 -5.10 11.31 7.25
N LYS A 185 -5.52 12.39 7.91
CA LYS A 185 -5.01 12.81 9.24
C LYS A 185 -5.45 11.91 10.38
N GLU A 186 -6.71 11.47 10.41
CA GLU A 186 -7.21 10.53 11.42
C GLU A 186 -6.30 9.30 11.49
N PHE A 187 -5.85 8.87 10.31
CA PHE A 187 -5.00 7.72 10.12
C PHE A 187 -3.50 7.98 10.38
N SER A 188 -3.03 9.23 10.37
CA SER A 188 -1.68 9.61 10.82
C SER A 188 -1.53 9.58 12.34
N SER A 189 -2.64 9.64 13.09
CA SER A 189 -2.65 9.72 14.57
C SER A 189 -2.74 8.37 15.30
N ASP A 190 -2.82 7.26 14.57
CA ASP A 190 -2.86 5.89 15.12
C ASP A 190 -1.47 5.49 15.67
N PRO A 191 -1.29 5.37 17.01
CA PRO A 191 0.01 5.12 17.63
C PRO A 191 0.50 3.68 17.51
N SER A 192 -0.19 2.86 16.70
CA SER A 192 0.36 1.61 16.19
C SER A 192 1.26 1.82 14.94
N ALA A 193 1.63 3.07 14.66
CA ALA A 193 2.72 3.45 13.75
C ALA A 193 4.11 3.05 14.28
#